data_AF-A0A7X8H8L1-F1
#
_entry.id   AF-A0A7X8H8L1-F1
#
_cell.length_a   1.000
_cell.length_b   1.000
_cell.length_c   1.000
_cell.angle_alpha   90.00
_cell.angle_beta   90.00
_cell.angle_gamma   90.00
#
_symmetry.space_group_name_H-M   'P 1'
#
loop_
_entity.id
_entity.type
_entity.pdbx_description
1 polymer ?
#
loop_
_entity_poly.entity_id
_entity_poly.type
_entity_poly.pdbx_seq_one_letter_code
_entity_poly.pdbx_strand_id
1 'polypeptide(L)' 'MSLFLASDHFGYPLKKVIADYLLEKGVEFEDFGVNSEEEVVDYPDVALK' A
#
# COMPACT_ATOMS: atom_id res chain seq x y z
N MET A 1 1.16 -14.18 11.19
CA MET A 1 0.25 -13.03 10.98
C MET A 1 0.76 -12.36 9.73
N SER A 2 -0.07 -12.22 8.70
CA SER A 2 0.36 -11.59 7.44
C SER A 2 -0.35 -10.25 7.31
N LEU A 3 0.41 -9.19 7.11
CA LEU A 3 -0.08 -7.84 6.86
C LEU A 3 0.21 -7.47 5.41
N PHE A 4 -0.81 -6.99 4.72
CA PHE A 4 -0.73 -6.58 3.33
C PHE A 4 -1.11 -5.10 3.24
N LEU A 5 -0.30 -4.30 2.55
CA LEU A 5 -0.61 -2.91 2.25
C LEU A 5 -0.99 -2.78 0.79
N ALA A 6 -2.11 -2.12 0.55
CA ALA A 6 -2.50 -1.73 -0.78
C ALA A 6 -3.36 -0.47 -0.76
N SER A 7 -3.36 0.27 -1.87
CA SER A 7 -4.22 1.43 -2.09
C SER A 7 -4.43 1.67 -3.59
N ASP A 8 -5.39 2.53 -3.91
CA ASP A 8 -5.43 3.18 -5.21
C ASP A 8 -4.37 4.30 -5.30
N HIS A 9 -4.35 4.98 -6.44
CA HIS A 9 -3.45 6.10 -6.72
C HIS A 9 -3.60 7.27 -5.75
N PHE A 10 -4.82 7.56 -5.28
CA PHE A 10 -5.05 8.62 -4.31
C PHE A 10 -4.61 8.24 -2.89
N GLY A 11 -4.65 6.96 -2.53
CA GLY A 11 -4.20 6.47 -1.24
C GLY A 11 -2.68 6.27 -1.12
N TYR A 12 -1.96 6.25 -2.24
CA TYR A 12 -0.51 5.97 -2.27
C TYR A 12 0.34 6.87 -1.36
N PRO A 13 0.14 8.21 -1.29
CA PRO A 13 0.94 9.07 -0.41
C PRO A 13 0.84 8.65 1.06
N LEU A 14 -0.35 8.26 1.52
CA LEU A 14 -0.56 7.81 2.89
C LEU A 14 -0.08 6.37 3.11
N LYS A 15 -0.22 5.50 2.10
CA LYS A 15 0.32 4.14 2.14
C LYS A 15 1.82 4.15 2.42
N LYS A 16 2.58 5.08 1.82
CA LYS A 16 4.01 5.27 2.11
C LYS A 16 4.29 5.64 3.56
N VAL A 17 3.55 6.62 4.11
CA VAL A 17 3.70 7.03 5.51
C VAL A 17 3.42 5.86 6.46
N ILE A 18 2.42 5.04 6.17
CA ILE A 18 2.09 3.85 6.95
C ILE A 18 3.20 2.79 6.80
N ALA A 19 3.69 2.54 5.59
CA ALA A 19 4.77 1.61 5.32
C ALA A 19 6.03 1.98 6.10
N ASP A 20 6.45 3.24 6.05
CA ASP A 20 7.61 3.76 6.80
C ASP A 20 7.43 3.56 8.31
N TYR A 21 6.24 3.88 8.84
CA TYR A 21 5.92 3.65 10.26
C TYR A 21 6.01 2.17 10.66
N LEU A 22 5.51 1.26 9.82
CA LEU A 22 5.57 -0.18 10.08
C LEU A 22 7.00 -0.71 10.05
N LEU A 23 7.81 -0.24 9.10
CA LEU A 23 9.24 -0.56 9.03
C LEU A 23 9.98 -0.07 10.28
N GLU A 24 9.72 1.16 10.74
CA GLU A 24 10.29 1.69 11.99
C GLU A 24 9.90 0.88 13.23
N LYS A 25 8.72 0.23 13.21
CA LYS A 25 8.26 -0.65 14.29
C LYS A 25 8.73 -2.09 14.17
N GLY A 26 9.47 -2.43 13.11
CA GLY A 26 9.91 -3.81 12.85
C GLY A 26 8.74 -4.75 12.53
N VAL A 27 7.64 -4.22 11.99
CA VAL A 27 6.48 -5.02 11.56
C VAL A 27 6.69 -5.46 10.12
N GLU A 28 6.67 -6.78 9.90
CA GLU A 28 6.72 -7.36 8.56
C GLU A 28 5.38 -7.17 7.83
N PHE A 29 5.44 -6.72 6.57
CA PHE A 29 4.30 -6.60 5.68
C PHE A 29 4.74 -6.81 4.22
N GLU A 30 3.77 -7.09 3.35
CA GLU A 30 3.96 -7.13 1.90
C GLU A 30 3.15 -6.01 1.23
N ASP A 31 3.76 -5.32 0.27
CA ASP A 31 3.14 -4.21 -0.46
C ASP A 31 2.63 -4.70 -1.83
N PHE A 32 1.32 -4.67 -2.01
CA PHE A 32 0.61 -5.12 -3.23
C PHE A 32 0.31 -3.96 -4.21
N GLY A 33 0.82 -2.77 -3.90
CA GLY A 33 0.69 -1.58 -4.73
C GLY A 33 -0.57 -0.76 -4.43
N VAL A 34 -0.84 0.31 -5.18
CA VAL A 34 -0.03 0.82 -6.30
C VAL A 34 1.32 1.39 -5.87
N ASN A 35 2.27 1.53 -6.79
CA ASN A 35 3.63 2.00 -6.48
C ASN A 35 3.91 3.44 -6.91
N SER A 36 2.89 4.15 -7.40
CA SER A 36 2.95 5.55 -7.82
C SER A 36 1.55 6.19 -7.82
N GLU A 37 1.48 7.50 -7.66
CA GLU A 37 0.26 8.31 -7.89
C GLU A 37 -0.11 8.37 -9.39
N GLU A 38 0.85 8.09 -10.28
CA GLU A 38 0.65 8.06 -11.73
C GLU A 38 -0.04 6.76 -12.21
N GLU A 39 -0.04 5.71 -11.38
CA GLU A 39 -0.69 4.44 -11.66
C GLU A 39 -2.20 4.53 -11.36
N VAL A 40 -2.92 5.22 -12.25
CA VAL A 40 -4.37 5.45 -12.11
C VAL A 40 -5.13 4.13 -12.23
N VAL A 41 -5.67 3.67 -11.11
CA VAL A 41 -6.47 2.44 -10.97
C VAL A 41 -7.70 2.67 -10.10
N ASP A 42 -8.71 1.82 -10.28
CA ASP A 42 -9.83 1.74 -9.35
C ASP A 42 -9.46 0.81 -8.18
N TYR A 43 -9.78 1.23 -6.96
CA TYR A 43 -9.46 0.45 -5.75
C TYR A 43 -9.94 -1.02 -5.76
N PRO A 44 -11.06 -1.42 -6.42
CA PRO A 44 -11.44 -2.83 -6.51
C PRO A 44 -10.41 -3.67 -7.28
N ASP A 45 -9.74 -3.12 -8.29
CA ASP A 45 -8.72 -3.84 -9.07
C ASP A 45 -7.50 -4.20 -8.23
N VAL A 46 -7.19 -3.34 -7.25
CA VAL A 46 -6.10 -3.57 -6.30
C VAL A 46 -6.53 -4.53 -5.20
N ALA A 47 -7.77 -4.41 -4.70
CA ALA A 47 -8.28 -5.24 -3.61
C ALA A 47 -8.53 -6.71 -3.99
N LEU A 48 -8.66 -7.01 -5.29
CA LEU A 48 -8.85 -8.37 -5.80
C LEU A 48 -7.55 -9.14 -6.06
N LYS A 49 -6.38 -8.52 -5.87
CA LYS A 49 -5.07 -9.18 -5.94
C LYS A 49 -4.83 -10.10 -4.75
#